data_AF-A0A846HNV2-F1
#
_entry.id   AF-A0A846HNV2-F1
#
_cell.length_a   1.000
_cell.length_b   1.000
_cell.length_c   1.000
_cell.angle_alpha   90.00
_cell.angle_beta   90.00
_cell.angle_gamma   90.00
#
_symmetry.space_group_name_H-M   'P 1'
#
loop_
_entity.id
_entity.type
_entity.pdbx_description
1 polymer ?
#
loop_
_entity_poly.entity_id
_entity_poly.type
_entity_poly.pdbx_seq_one_letter_code
_entity_poly.pdbx_strand_id
1 'polypeptide(L)'
;MIKFLVNCLVFVIDKLYKKRPYARFYVLETVARVPYFSFVSVLHLYETLGIWRKAEWLKVHFAQAWNEYHHLLIMESLGGNRRFIDRFLARFTALIYYWVIVFLYMLSPRHAYYFSQLVEEHAYHTYDNFLRRNARLLKQLPAPIVAINYYRDGDLYMFDEFQTSRRPFERRPVINNLYDVFVCIRDDEKEHVTTAIACQHPQAQTTFKSPHAAYIITLKASAADTQREAVG
;
A
#
# COMPACT_ATOMS: atom_id res chain seq x y z
N MET A 1 23.24 3.26 -2.58
CA MET A 1 23.03 4.08 -1.36
C MET A 1 21.64 3.85 -0.74
N ILE A 2 20.52 4.10 -1.45
CA ILE A 2 19.15 3.95 -0.91
C ILE A 2 18.88 2.56 -0.30
N LYS A 3 19.15 1.48 -1.05
CA LYS A 3 18.96 0.09 -0.58
C LYS A 3 19.70 -0.22 0.72
N PHE A 4 20.91 0.33 0.88
CA PHE A 4 21.69 0.14 2.11
C PHE A 4 21.02 0.83 3.31
N LEU A 5 20.54 2.06 3.13
CA LEU A 5 19.83 2.80 4.17
C LEU A 5 18.55 2.07 4.62
N VAL A 6 17.74 1.60 3.67
CA VAL A 6 16.52 0.83 3.95
C VAL A 6 16.87 -0.44 4.75
N ASN A 7 17.88 -1.20 4.30
CA ASN A 7 18.31 -2.41 4.99
C ASN A 7 18.81 -2.14 6.42
N CYS A 8 19.56 -1.06 6.65
CA CYS A 8 20.02 -0.67 7.98
C CYS A 8 18.86 -0.31 8.91
N LEU A 9 17.92 0.51 8.44
CA LEU A 9 16.74 0.91 9.22
C LEU A 9 15.91 -0.31 9.63
N VAL A 10 15.62 -1.16 8.65
CA VAL A 10 14.92 -2.44 8.84
C VAL A 10 15.61 -3.31 9.88
N PHE A 11 16.93 -3.51 9.75
CA PHE A 11 17.69 -4.34 10.67
C PHE A 11 17.57 -3.85 12.12
N VAL A 12 17.60 -2.54 12.34
CA VAL A 12 17.45 -1.95 13.68
C VAL A 12 16.05 -2.22 14.24
N ILE A 13 15.00 -2.01 13.44
CA ILE A 13 13.61 -2.27 13.84
C ILE A 13 13.41 -3.76 14.18
N ASP A 14 13.93 -4.66 13.35
CA ASP A 14 13.82 -6.11 13.54
C ASP A 14 14.44 -6.59 14.84
N LYS A 15 15.59 -6.02 15.19
CA LYS A 15 16.27 -6.32 16.46
C LYS A 15 15.51 -5.75 17.65
N LEU A 16 15.06 -4.50 17.57
CA LEU A 16 14.35 -3.82 18.66
C LEU A 16 13.02 -4.53 19.01
N TYR A 17 12.32 -5.05 18.00
CA TYR A 17 10.98 -5.62 18.17
C TYR A 17 10.91 -7.16 18.04
N LYS A 18 12.04 -7.87 18.12
CA LYS A 18 12.13 -9.34 17.90
C LYS A 18 11.06 -10.18 18.61
N LYS A 19 10.65 -9.80 19.83
CA LYS A 19 9.64 -10.52 20.66
C LYS A 19 8.26 -9.86 20.69
N ARG A 20 8.04 -8.79 19.91
CA ARG A 20 6.84 -7.95 19.94
C ARG A 20 6.32 -7.70 18.51
N PRO A 21 5.87 -8.75 17.80
CA PRO A 21 5.56 -8.66 16.37
C PRO A 21 4.52 -7.59 16.05
N TYR A 22 3.41 -7.50 16.79
CA TYR A 22 2.39 -6.47 16.51
C TYR A 22 2.88 -5.04 16.76
N ALA A 23 3.80 -4.83 17.71
CA ALA A 23 4.42 -3.52 17.89
C ALA A 23 5.40 -3.18 16.76
N ARG A 24 6.11 -4.19 16.22
CA ARG A 24 6.95 -4.05 15.02
C ARG A 24 6.09 -3.59 13.84
N PHE A 25 5.02 -4.34 13.55
CA PHE A 25 4.11 -4.04 12.46
C PHE A 25 3.49 -2.66 12.64
N TYR A 26 2.94 -2.34 13.82
CA TYR A 26 2.42 -0.99 14.11
C TYR A 26 3.40 0.15 13.74
N VAL A 27 4.67 0.04 14.12
CA VAL A 27 5.69 1.05 13.78
C VAL A 27 5.93 1.09 12.27
N LEU A 28 6.03 -0.07 11.61
CA LEU A 28 6.23 -0.17 10.17
C LEU A 28 5.03 0.41 9.40
N GLU A 29 3.80 0.01 9.71
CA GLU A 29 2.56 0.52 9.08
C GLU A 29 2.39 2.03 9.26
N THR A 30 2.82 2.58 10.41
CA THR A 30 2.80 4.03 10.63
C THR A 30 3.71 4.78 9.65
N VAL A 31 4.80 4.13 9.24
CA VAL A 31 5.80 4.68 8.31
C VAL A 31 5.46 4.34 6.85
N ALA A 32 4.92 3.15 6.58
CA ALA A 32 4.58 2.65 5.24
C ALA A 32 3.48 3.48 4.57
N ARG A 33 2.52 4.03 5.33
CA ARG A 33 1.53 4.97 4.79
C ARG A 33 2.08 6.32 4.30
N VAL A 34 3.27 6.71 4.76
CA VAL A 34 3.80 8.08 4.57
C VAL A 34 4.06 8.43 3.11
N PRO A 35 4.72 7.58 2.29
CA PRO A 35 5.05 7.93 0.91
C PRO A 35 3.81 8.27 0.09
N TYR A 36 2.74 7.50 0.24
CA TYR A 36 1.49 7.71 -0.50
C TYR A 36 0.84 9.05 -0.18
N PHE A 37 0.78 9.41 1.10
CA PHE A 37 0.29 10.73 1.48
C PHE A 37 1.21 11.84 0.95
N SER A 38 2.54 11.67 1.02
CA SER A 38 3.49 12.61 0.43
C SER A 38 3.30 12.78 -1.08
N PHE A 39 3.04 11.70 -1.83
CA PHE A 39 2.78 11.75 -3.27
C PHE A 39 1.51 12.52 -3.58
N VAL A 40 0.42 12.23 -2.85
CA VAL A 40 -0.85 12.97 -2.98
C VAL A 40 -0.65 14.46 -2.67
N SER A 41 0.06 14.81 -1.60
CA SER A 41 0.36 16.20 -1.23
C SER A 41 1.11 16.95 -2.34
N VAL A 42 2.14 16.34 -2.93
CA VAL A 42 2.90 16.97 -4.02
C VAL A 42 2.09 17.05 -5.31
N LEU A 43 1.33 16.00 -5.66
CA LEU A 43 0.44 16.03 -6.82
C LEU A 43 -0.62 17.14 -6.69
N HIS A 44 -1.18 17.31 -5.50
CA HIS A 44 -2.13 18.39 -5.22
C HIS A 44 -1.47 19.77 -5.30
N LEU A 45 -0.25 19.92 -4.77
CA LEU A 45 0.54 21.15 -4.91
C LEU A 45 0.78 21.49 -6.38
N TYR A 46 1.16 20.51 -7.20
CA TYR A 46 1.38 20.71 -8.63
C TYR A 46 0.11 21.09 -9.39
N GLU A 47 -1.05 20.53 -9.03
CA GLU A 47 -2.33 20.96 -9.58
C GLU A 47 -2.65 22.42 -9.19
N THR A 48 -2.43 22.78 -7.92
CA THR A 48 -2.67 24.13 -7.39
C THR A 48 -1.79 25.17 -8.09
N LEU A 49 -0.53 24.83 -8.38
CA LEU A 49 0.40 25.69 -9.10
C LEU A 49 0.18 25.70 -10.62
N GLY A 50 -0.81 24.97 -11.13
CA GLY A 50 -1.07 24.86 -12.56
C GLY A 50 0.03 24.13 -13.35
N ILE A 51 0.88 23.35 -12.67
CA ILE A 51 1.96 22.61 -13.31
C ILE A 51 1.35 21.47 -14.10
N TRP A 52 0.80 20.43 -13.46
CA TRP A 52 0.12 19.30 -14.13
C TRP A 52 -1.08 18.79 -13.33
N ARG A 53 -2.02 18.16 -14.04
CA ARG A 53 -3.18 17.44 -13.46
C ARG A 53 -3.05 15.95 -13.72
N LYS A 54 -2.99 15.13 -12.67
CA LYS A 54 -2.77 13.68 -12.74
C LYS A 54 -3.82 12.93 -11.90
N ALA A 55 -5.10 13.07 -12.25
CA ALA A 55 -6.22 12.48 -11.50
C ALA A 55 -6.06 10.98 -11.23
N GLU A 56 -5.58 10.22 -12.23
CA GLU A 56 -5.32 8.78 -12.12
C GLU A 56 -4.27 8.44 -11.04
N TRP A 57 -3.22 9.25 -10.94
CA TRP A 57 -2.16 9.08 -9.95
C TRP A 57 -2.63 9.48 -8.56
N LEU A 58 -3.40 10.57 -8.47
CA LEU A 58 -4.00 11.02 -7.21
C LEU A 58 -4.89 9.91 -6.64
N LYS A 59 -5.74 9.32 -7.49
CA LYS A 59 -6.70 8.28 -7.10
C LYS A 59 -6.02 7.02 -6.58
N VAL A 60 -5.03 6.48 -7.31
CA VAL A 60 -4.32 5.26 -6.87
C VAL A 60 -3.53 5.50 -5.58
N HIS A 61 -2.82 6.62 -5.45
CA HIS A 61 -2.02 6.88 -4.24
C HIS A 61 -2.89 7.18 -3.03
N PHE A 62 -4.06 7.82 -3.23
CA PHE A 62 -5.04 7.97 -2.16
C PHE A 62 -5.57 6.60 -1.69
N ALA A 63 -5.87 5.70 -2.62
CA ALA A 63 -6.26 4.33 -2.27
C ALA A 63 -5.16 3.55 -1.56
N GLN A 64 -3.89 3.70 -1.97
CA GLN A 64 -2.75 3.10 -1.28
C GLN A 64 -2.61 3.64 0.15
N ALA A 65 -2.69 4.96 0.34
CA ALA A 65 -2.65 5.58 1.67
C ALA A 65 -3.81 5.08 2.56
N TRP A 66 -4.99 4.89 1.97
CA TRP A 66 -6.17 4.36 2.66
C TRP A 66 -5.97 2.89 3.08
N ASN A 67 -5.34 2.09 2.23
CA ASN A 67 -5.02 0.69 2.50
C ASN A 67 -4.08 0.54 3.70
N GLU A 68 -2.93 1.21 3.64
CA GLU A 68 -1.90 1.24 4.70
C GLU A 68 -2.46 1.75 6.04
N TYR A 69 -3.39 2.73 5.97
CA TYR A 69 -4.08 3.20 7.17
C TYR A 69 -4.91 2.09 7.84
N HIS A 70 -5.56 1.22 7.06
CA HIS A 70 -6.29 0.08 7.63
C HIS A 70 -5.36 -0.99 8.19
N HIS A 71 -4.20 -1.22 7.57
CA HIS A 71 -3.18 -2.10 8.15
C HIS A 71 -2.73 -1.58 9.52
N LEU A 72 -2.48 -0.26 9.64
CA LEU A 72 -2.19 0.39 10.91
C LEU A 72 -3.29 0.15 11.95
N LEU A 73 -4.57 0.40 11.60
CA LEU A 73 -5.70 0.18 12.52
C LEU A 73 -5.82 -1.28 12.96
N ILE A 74 -5.54 -2.23 12.07
CA ILE A 74 -5.49 -3.67 12.41
C ILE A 74 -4.40 -3.90 13.46
N MET A 75 -3.19 -3.36 13.27
CA MET A 75 -2.10 -3.52 14.25
C MET A 75 -2.40 -2.85 15.58
N GLU A 76 -3.10 -1.71 15.58
CA GLU A 76 -3.59 -1.07 16.80
C GLU A 76 -4.60 -1.95 17.55
N SER A 77 -5.55 -2.57 16.84
CA SER A 77 -6.54 -3.49 17.43
C SER A 77 -5.90 -4.74 18.05
N LEU A 78 -4.73 -5.16 17.53
CA LEU A 78 -3.91 -6.26 18.07
C LEU A 78 -2.98 -5.82 19.22
N GLY A 79 -3.07 -4.56 19.66
CA GLY A 79 -2.28 -4.00 20.76
C GLY A 79 -0.87 -3.56 20.37
N GLY A 80 -0.60 -3.36 19.07
CA GLY A 80 0.70 -2.91 18.56
C GLY A 80 1.11 -1.53 19.10
N ASN A 81 0.13 -0.65 19.36
CA ASN A 81 0.35 0.70 19.87
C ASN A 81 0.36 0.80 21.41
N ARG A 82 0.47 -0.33 22.14
CA ARG A 82 0.28 -0.35 23.61
C ARG A 82 1.27 0.54 24.38
N ARG A 83 2.55 0.58 24.00
CA ARG A 83 3.56 1.36 24.72
C ARG A 83 3.72 2.76 24.13
N PHE A 84 3.83 3.75 25.01
CA PHE A 84 4.06 5.15 24.62
C PHE A 84 5.30 5.32 23.75
N ILE A 85 6.40 4.65 24.09
CA ILE A 85 7.66 4.76 23.35
C ILE A 85 7.54 4.33 21.88
N ASP A 86 6.75 3.29 21.60
CA ASP A 86 6.53 2.82 20.23
C ASP A 86 5.70 3.83 19.43
N ARG A 87 4.67 4.41 20.05
CA ARG A 87 3.87 5.48 19.45
C ARG A 87 4.70 6.73 19.17
N PHE A 88 5.53 7.13 20.14
CA PHE A 88 6.40 8.29 20.00
C PHE A 88 7.40 8.09 18.86
N LEU A 89 8.10 6.96 18.85
CA LEU A 89 9.04 6.60 17.80
C LEU A 89 8.37 6.60 16.42
N ALA A 90 7.26 5.87 16.26
CA ALA A 90 6.56 5.76 15.00
C ALA A 90 6.10 7.12 14.45
N ARG A 91 5.48 7.95 15.30
CA ARG A 91 4.97 9.27 14.91
C ARG A 91 6.10 10.24 14.56
N PHE A 92 7.16 10.26 15.35
CA PHE A 92 8.31 11.13 15.11
C PHE A 92 9.06 10.74 13.84
N THR A 93 9.29 9.44 13.63
CA THR A 93 9.88 8.91 12.38
C THR A 93 9.00 9.25 11.19
N ALA A 94 7.67 9.05 11.28
CA ALA A 94 6.75 9.38 10.19
C ALA A 94 6.77 10.87 9.83
N LEU A 95 6.89 11.77 10.82
CA LEU A 95 6.97 13.22 10.58
C LEU A 95 8.22 13.61 9.80
N ILE A 96 9.39 13.11 10.19
CA ILE A 96 10.65 13.37 9.47
C ILE A 96 10.58 12.76 8.08
N TYR A 97 10.12 11.50 8.00
CA TYR A 97 10.05 10.76 6.76
C TYR A 97 9.10 11.41 5.74
N TYR A 98 8.00 12.01 6.19
CA TYR A 98 7.07 12.75 5.35
C TYR A 98 7.76 13.84 4.54
N TRP A 99 8.54 14.71 5.22
CA TRP A 99 9.25 15.79 4.56
C TRP A 99 10.34 15.27 3.61
N VAL A 100 11.06 14.22 4.02
CA VAL A 100 12.06 13.57 3.15
C VAL A 100 11.43 13.08 1.85
N ILE A 101 10.28 12.38 1.92
CA ILE A 101 9.62 11.86 0.72
C ILE A 101 8.97 12.98 -0.10
N VAL A 102 8.42 14.02 0.52
CA VAL A 102 7.92 15.20 -0.22
C VAL A 102 9.03 15.80 -1.09
N PHE A 103 10.20 16.09 -0.52
CA PHE A 103 11.32 16.64 -1.28
C PHE A 103 11.85 15.65 -2.31
N LEU A 104 11.99 14.37 -1.96
CA LEU A 104 12.47 13.34 -2.89
C LEU A 104 11.53 13.18 -4.08
N TYR A 105 10.22 13.18 -3.84
CA TYR A 105 9.22 13.04 -4.90
C TYR A 105 9.18 14.28 -5.80
N MET A 106 9.33 15.49 -5.24
CA MET A 106 9.44 16.71 -6.04
C MET A 106 10.69 16.74 -6.93
N LEU A 107 11.82 16.26 -6.42
CA LEU A 107 13.09 16.24 -7.17
C LEU A 107 13.15 15.09 -8.18
N SER A 108 12.67 13.91 -7.80
CA SER A 108 12.70 12.72 -8.64
C SER A 108 11.63 11.70 -8.23
N PRO A 109 10.44 11.75 -8.86
CA PRO A 109 9.37 10.79 -8.62
C PRO A 109 9.83 9.33 -8.77
N ARG A 110 10.66 9.05 -9.79
CA ARG A 110 11.21 7.71 -10.04
C ARG A 110 12.01 7.17 -8.85
N HIS A 111 12.85 8.00 -8.22
CA HIS A 111 13.61 7.56 -7.05
C HIS A 111 12.73 7.39 -5.81
N ALA A 112 11.70 8.21 -5.65
CA ALA A 112 10.72 8.05 -4.57
C ALA A 112 9.91 6.75 -4.70
N TYR A 113 9.51 6.38 -5.92
CA TYR A 113 8.87 5.09 -6.18
C TYR A 113 9.82 3.92 -5.97
N TYR A 114 11.08 4.03 -6.41
CA TYR A 114 12.08 2.99 -6.15
C TYR A 114 12.36 2.82 -4.65
N PHE A 115 12.39 3.92 -3.89
CA PHE A 115 12.50 3.86 -2.43
C PHE A 115 11.30 3.11 -1.83
N SER A 116 10.09 3.47 -2.24
CA SER A 116 8.85 2.85 -1.73
C SER A 116 8.82 1.37 -2.09
N GLN A 117 9.13 1.00 -3.34
CA GLN A 117 9.25 -0.39 -3.79
C GLN A 117 10.14 -1.23 -2.85
N LEU A 118 11.31 -0.73 -2.45
CA LEU A 118 12.22 -1.45 -1.56
C LEU A 118 11.64 -1.63 -0.14
N VAL A 119 10.84 -0.67 0.34
CA VAL A 119 10.13 -0.78 1.62
C VAL A 119 9.04 -1.85 1.52
N GLU A 120 8.22 -1.83 0.46
CA GLU A 120 7.11 -2.77 0.32
C GLU A 120 7.57 -4.20 0.02
N GLU A 121 8.66 -4.37 -0.75
CA GLU A 121 9.30 -5.68 -0.92
C GLU A 121 9.73 -6.24 0.43
N HIS A 122 10.28 -5.39 1.30
CA HIS A 122 10.66 -5.79 2.65
C HIS A 122 9.44 -6.10 3.53
N ALA A 123 8.37 -5.30 3.45
CA ALA A 123 7.12 -5.52 4.16
C ALA A 123 6.49 -6.87 3.77
N TYR A 124 6.35 -7.13 2.46
CA TYR A 124 5.90 -8.40 1.90
C TYR A 124 6.68 -9.59 2.51
N HIS A 125 8.01 -9.54 2.46
CA HIS A 125 8.84 -10.62 3.01
C HIS A 125 8.72 -10.75 4.53
N THR A 126 8.53 -9.65 5.24
CA THR A 126 8.30 -9.69 6.69
C THR A 126 6.99 -10.38 7.03
N TYR A 127 5.90 -10.04 6.34
CA TYR A 127 4.60 -10.67 6.51
C TYR A 127 4.60 -12.14 6.12
N ASP A 128 5.21 -12.49 4.97
CA ASP A 128 5.30 -13.87 4.52
C ASP A 128 6.08 -14.75 5.52
N ASN A 129 7.20 -14.24 6.05
CA ASN A 129 7.94 -14.94 7.09
C ASN A 129 7.16 -15.08 8.40
N PHE A 130 6.40 -14.05 8.79
CA PHE A 130 5.55 -14.10 9.97
C PHE A 130 4.44 -15.15 9.83
N LEU A 131 3.77 -15.20 8.67
CA LEU A 131 2.77 -16.20 8.34
C LEU A 131 3.34 -17.62 8.41
N ARG A 132 4.48 -17.88 7.76
CA ARG A 132 5.12 -19.22 7.77
C ARG A 132 5.43 -19.71 9.18
N ARG A 133 5.90 -18.82 10.06
CA ARG A 133 6.30 -19.16 11.43
C ARG A 133 5.11 -19.31 12.39
N ASN A 134 4.01 -18.61 12.15
CA ASN A 134 2.90 -18.51 13.11
C ASN A 134 1.58 -19.08 12.58
N ALA A 135 1.57 -19.74 11.41
CA ALA A 135 0.35 -20.21 10.74
C ALA A 135 -0.62 -20.95 11.66
N ARG A 136 -0.12 -21.91 12.45
CA ARG A 136 -0.95 -22.72 13.36
C ARG A 136 -1.64 -21.85 14.42
N LEU A 137 -0.92 -20.90 15.01
CA LEU A 137 -1.46 -19.99 16.02
C LEU A 137 -2.47 -19.02 15.41
N LEU A 138 -2.11 -18.39 14.29
CA LEU A 138 -2.96 -17.37 13.65
C LEU A 138 -4.31 -17.96 13.17
N LYS A 139 -4.33 -19.20 12.71
CA LYS A 139 -5.57 -19.90 12.31
C LYS A 139 -6.53 -20.17 13.48
N GLN A 140 -6.03 -20.16 14.72
CA GLN A 140 -6.84 -20.36 15.93
C GLN A 140 -7.37 -19.04 16.51
N LEU A 141 -6.84 -17.90 16.06
CA LEU A 141 -7.22 -16.59 16.57
C LEU A 141 -8.31 -15.96 15.70
N PRO A 142 -9.28 -15.26 16.30
CA PRO A 142 -10.33 -14.60 15.54
C PRO A 142 -9.75 -13.43 14.73
N ALA A 143 -10.36 -13.17 13.56
CA ALA A 143 -10.05 -11.97 12.80
C ALA A 143 -10.58 -10.72 13.53
N PRO A 144 -9.80 -9.63 13.64
CA PRO A 144 -10.27 -8.39 14.23
C PRO A 144 -11.41 -7.79 13.40
N ILE A 145 -12.41 -7.22 14.06
CA ILE A 145 -13.59 -6.63 13.39
C ILE A 145 -13.20 -5.54 12.39
N VAL A 146 -12.15 -4.77 12.69
CA VAL A 146 -11.63 -3.73 11.79
C VAL A 146 -11.10 -4.31 10.47
N ALA A 147 -10.48 -5.51 10.50
CA ALA A 147 -10.04 -6.20 9.30
C ALA A 147 -11.22 -6.74 8.49
N ILE A 148 -12.21 -7.34 9.17
CA ILE A 148 -13.42 -7.86 8.53
C ILE A 148 -14.17 -6.75 7.80
N ASN A 149 -14.36 -5.60 8.46
CA ASN A 149 -15.01 -4.44 7.86
C ASN A 149 -14.21 -3.91 6.67
N TYR A 150 -12.88 -3.83 6.77
CA TYR A 150 -12.07 -3.32 5.67
C TYR A 150 -12.08 -4.25 4.44
N TYR A 151 -11.89 -5.55 4.64
CA TYR A 151 -11.71 -6.49 3.53
C TYR A 151 -13.02 -7.07 2.97
N ARG A 152 -14.13 -7.05 3.72
CA ARG A 152 -15.35 -7.77 3.34
C ARG A 152 -16.65 -6.96 3.50
N ASP A 153 -16.90 -6.39 4.68
CA ASP A 153 -18.25 -5.95 5.05
C ASP A 153 -18.49 -4.43 4.93
N GLY A 154 -17.42 -3.63 4.85
CA GLY A 154 -17.48 -2.17 4.82
C GLY A 154 -17.49 -1.57 3.42
N ASP A 155 -17.04 -0.32 3.33
CA ASP A 155 -16.94 0.38 2.04
C ASP A 155 -15.70 -0.06 1.26
N LEU A 156 -15.94 -0.82 0.19
CA LEU A 156 -14.90 -1.32 -0.72
C LEU A 156 -14.57 -0.35 -1.85
N TYR A 157 -15.07 0.89 -1.84
CA TYR A 157 -14.88 1.87 -2.92
C TYR A 157 -13.41 2.06 -3.34
N MET A 158 -12.49 2.10 -2.37
CA MET A 158 -11.05 2.23 -2.63
C MET A 158 -10.31 0.89 -2.72
N PHE A 159 -10.96 -0.23 -2.42
CA PHE A 159 -10.28 -1.51 -2.27
C PHE A 159 -9.70 -2.02 -3.59
N ASP A 160 -10.43 -1.89 -4.69
CA ASP A 160 -9.92 -2.29 -6.00
C ASP A 160 -8.89 -1.29 -6.57
N GLU A 161 -8.90 -0.06 -6.06
CA GLU A 161 -8.23 1.07 -6.69
C GLU A 161 -6.71 1.09 -6.50
N PHE A 162 -6.19 0.43 -5.46
CA PHE A 162 -4.75 0.30 -5.24
C PHE A 162 -4.15 -0.93 -5.96
N GLN A 163 -4.98 -1.81 -6.51
CA GLN A 163 -4.56 -3.11 -7.06
C GLN A 163 -4.31 -3.02 -8.57
N THR A 164 -3.14 -2.52 -8.96
CA THR A 164 -2.81 -2.30 -10.39
C THR A 164 -2.52 -3.56 -11.19
N SER A 165 -2.26 -4.69 -10.52
CA SER A 165 -1.93 -5.94 -11.22
C SER A 165 -3.14 -6.79 -11.61
N ARG A 166 -4.35 -6.36 -11.22
CA ARG A 166 -5.59 -7.15 -11.30
C ARG A 166 -6.74 -6.33 -11.87
N ARG A 167 -7.78 -7.03 -12.31
CA ARG A 167 -9.02 -6.35 -12.71
C ARG A 167 -9.81 -5.94 -11.47
N PRO A 168 -10.49 -4.78 -11.47
CA PRO A 168 -11.44 -4.45 -10.43
C PRO A 168 -12.47 -5.58 -10.23
N PHE A 169 -12.95 -5.75 -9.00
CA PHE A 169 -13.90 -6.80 -8.58
C PHE A 169 -13.36 -8.24 -8.56
N GLU A 170 -12.14 -8.50 -9.06
CA GLU A 170 -11.57 -9.86 -9.13
C GLU A 170 -11.21 -10.43 -7.74
N ARG A 171 -10.71 -9.60 -6.83
CA ARG A 171 -10.30 -10.03 -5.49
C ARG A 171 -11.34 -9.63 -4.46
N ARG A 172 -11.96 -10.61 -3.80
CA ARG A 172 -12.84 -10.43 -2.64
C ARG A 172 -12.44 -11.41 -1.55
N PRO A 173 -11.63 -10.99 -0.56
CA PRO A 173 -11.11 -11.90 0.46
C PRO A 173 -12.22 -12.49 1.34
N VAL A 174 -12.05 -13.76 1.71
CA VAL A 174 -12.84 -14.40 2.77
C VAL A 174 -12.00 -14.41 4.04
N ILE A 175 -12.50 -13.77 5.09
CA ILE A 175 -11.79 -13.61 6.36
C ILE A 175 -12.44 -14.50 7.43
N ASN A 176 -11.83 -15.63 7.75
CA ASN A 176 -12.34 -16.55 8.79
C ASN A 176 -11.57 -16.44 10.11
N ASN A 177 -10.28 -16.11 10.04
CA ASN A 177 -9.38 -16.07 11.19
C ASN A 177 -8.26 -15.05 10.96
N LEU A 178 -7.40 -14.87 11.96
CA LEU A 178 -6.31 -13.90 11.90
C LEU A 178 -5.26 -14.24 10.83
N TYR A 179 -5.08 -15.51 10.47
CA TYR A 179 -4.17 -15.90 9.39
C TYR A 179 -4.62 -15.31 8.05
N ASP A 180 -5.92 -15.35 7.75
CA ASP A 180 -6.48 -14.81 6.50
C ASP A 180 -6.26 -13.29 6.42
N VAL A 181 -6.35 -12.58 7.55
CA VAL A 181 -6.06 -11.14 7.64
C VAL A 181 -4.61 -10.86 7.26
N PHE A 182 -3.64 -11.58 7.84
CA PHE A 182 -2.23 -11.39 7.52
C PHE A 182 -1.86 -11.82 6.09
N VAL A 183 -2.58 -12.79 5.51
CA VAL A 183 -2.46 -13.12 4.07
C VAL A 183 -2.93 -11.94 3.22
N CYS A 184 -4.04 -11.30 3.58
CA CYS A 184 -4.54 -10.14 2.84
C CYS A 184 -3.54 -8.99 2.89
N ILE A 185 -3.03 -8.66 4.08
CA ILE A 185 -2.01 -7.61 4.25
C ILE A 185 -0.79 -7.92 3.38
N ARG A 186 -0.22 -9.14 3.48
CA ARG A 186 0.94 -9.55 2.64
C ARG A 186 0.65 -9.35 1.15
N ASP A 187 -0.52 -9.75 0.69
CA ASP A 187 -0.86 -9.66 -0.73
C ASP A 187 -1.09 -8.19 -1.17
N ASP A 188 -1.58 -7.34 -0.26
CA ASP A 188 -1.65 -5.89 -0.49
C ASP A 188 -0.25 -5.31 -0.71
N GLU A 189 0.73 -5.64 0.14
CA GLU A 189 2.13 -5.20 -0.02
C GLU A 189 2.68 -5.51 -1.41
N LYS A 190 2.30 -6.66 -1.97
CA LYS A 190 2.71 -7.06 -3.31
C LYS A 190 2.07 -6.19 -4.41
N GLU A 191 0.82 -5.76 -4.22
CA GLU A 191 0.16 -4.80 -5.11
C GLU A 191 0.81 -3.42 -5.03
N HIS A 192 1.25 -3.01 -3.83
CA HIS A 192 2.03 -1.79 -3.64
C HIS A 192 3.37 -1.82 -4.39
N VAL A 193 4.14 -2.92 -4.29
CA VAL A 193 5.35 -3.16 -5.10
C VAL A 193 5.05 -3.04 -6.59
N THR A 194 4.00 -3.72 -7.05
CA THR A 194 3.63 -3.75 -8.47
C THR A 194 3.31 -2.35 -9.00
N THR A 195 2.53 -1.60 -8.23
CA THR A 195 2.17 -0.22 -8.54
C THR A 195 3.40 0.68 -8.58
N ALA A 196 4.30 0.56 -7.59
CA ALA A 196 5.53 1.34 -7.55
C ALA A 196 6.44 1.05 -8.77
N ILE A 197 6.52 -0.19 -9.24
CA ILE A 197 7.24 -0.55 -10.46
C ILE A 197 6.59 0.09 -11.69
N ALA A 198 5.26 0.00 -11.81
CA ALA A 198 4.52 0.60 -12.92
C ALA A 198 4.75 2.12 -13.00
N CYS A 199 4.71 2.81 -11.87
CA CYS A 199 4.94 4.26 -11.76
C CYS A 199 6.38 4.69 -12.10
N GLN A 200 7.36 3.79 -12.04
CA GLN A 200 8.75 4.09 -12.42
C GLN A 200 8.97 4.08 -13.94
N HIS A 201 8.07 3.48 -14.72
CA HIS A 201 8.24 3.36 -16.16
C HIS A 201 8.24 4.75 -16.82
N PRO A 202 9.18 5.08 -17.75
CA PRO A 202 9.28 6.42 -18.33
C PRO A 202 7.99 6.92 -18.97
N GLN A 203 7.23 6.01 -19.59
CA GLN A 203 5.96 6.33 -20.25
C GLN A 203 4.78 6.46 -19.28
N ALA A 204 4.91 6.00 -18.03
CA ALA A 204 3.80 6.03 -17.07
C ALA A 204 3.25 7.44 -16.89
N GLN A 205 4.11 8.46 -16.98
CA GLN A 205 3.69 9.86 -16.86
C GLN A 205 2.58 10.24 -17.85
N THR A 206 2.51 9.61 -19.02
CA THR A 206 1.46 9.88 -20.02
C THR A 206 0.44 8.76 -20.11
N THR A 207 0.81 7.51 -19.81
CA THR A 207 -0.04 6.34 -20.08
C THR A 207 -0.69 5.75 -18.84
N PHE A 208 -0.22 6.06 -17.62
CA PHE A 208 -0.74 5.44 -16.41
C PHE A 208 -2.23 5.73 -16.22
N LYS A 209 -2.97 4.66 -15.93
CA LYS A 209 -4.40 4.69 -15.63
C LYS A 209 -4.63 4.01 -14.30
N SER A 210 -5.53 4.58 -13.52
CA SER A 210 -6.00 3.96 -12.30
C SER A 210 -6.80 2.68 -12.64
N PRO A 211 -6.87 1.66 -11.76
CA PRO A 211 -7.43 0.34 -12.12
C PRO A 211 -8.83 0.41 -12.74
N HIS A 212 -9.75 1.20 -12.17
CA HIS A 212 -11.09 1.36 -12.74
C HIS A 212 -11.09 2.09 -14.08
N ALA A 213 -10.24 3.11 -14.27
CA ALA A 213 -10.14 3.81 -15.54
C ALA A 213 -9.61 2.88 -16.65
N ALA A 214 -8.58 2.09 -16.34
CA ALA A 214 -8.04 1.08 -17.25
C ALA A 214 -9.11 0.03 -17.63
N TYR A 215 -9.88 -0.42 -16.65
CA TYR A 215 -10.95 -1.39 -16.84
C TYR A 215 -12.06 -0.87 -17.76
N ILE A 216 -12.53 0.36 -17.55
CA ILE A 216 -13.57 0.99 -18.39
C ILE A 216 -13.10 1.14 -19.83
N ILE A 217 -11.84 1.52 -20.06
CA ILE A 217 -11.27 1.63 -21.41
C ILE A 217 -11.28 0.27 -22.11
N THR A 218 -10.89 -0.78 -21.39
CA THR A 218 -10.85 -2.15 -21.93
C THR A 218 -12.25 -2.66 -22.30
N LEU A 219 -13.25 -2.43 -21.44
CA LEU A 219 -14.63 -2.81 -21.72
C LEU A 219 -15.19 -2.11 -22.96
N LYS A 220 -14.93 -0.81 -23.11
CA LYS A 220 -15.38 -0.04 -24.29
C LYS A 220 -14.74 -0.52 -25.58
N ALA A 221 -13.45 -0.86 -25.55
CA ALA A 221 -12.74 -1.41 -26.70
C ALA A 221 -13.35 -2.75 -27.13
N SER A 222 -13.55 -3.66 -26.18
CA SER A 222 -14.19 -4.97 -26.46
C SER A 222 -15.60 -4.83 -27.04
N ALA A 223 -16.42 -3.91 -26.52
CA ALA A 223 -17.76 -3.68 -27.03
C ALA A 223 -17.76 -3.13 -28.47
N ALA A 224 -16.79 -2.27 -28.80
CA ALA A 224 -16.65 -1.72 -30.15
C ALA A 224 -16.21 -2.80 -31.16
N ASP A 225 -15.34 -3.73 -30.76
CA ASP A 225 -14.91 -4.84 -31.62
C ASP A 225 -16.08 -5.81 -31.89
N THR A 226 -16.85 -6.17 -30.86
CA THR A 226 -18.05 -7.02 -31.04
C THR A 226 -19.10 -6.36 -31.95
N GLN A 227 -19.27 -5.03 -31.89
CA GLN A 227 -20.16 -4.32 -32.81
C GLN A 227 -19.65 -4.31 -34.25
N ARG A 228 -18.32 -4.28 -34.47
CA ARG A 228 -17.74 -4.36 -35.82
C ARG A 228 -17.89 -5.75 -36.43
N GLU A 229 -17.72 -6.80 -35.64
CA GLU A 229 -17.94 -8.19 -36.07
C GLU A 229 -19.41 -8.51 -36.35
N ALA A 230 -20.36 -7.85 -35.67
CA ALA A 230 -21.79 -8.06 -35.88
C ALA A 230 -22.36 -7.35 -37.12
N VAL A 231 -21.62 -6.41 -37.72
CA VAL A 231 -22.06 -5.57 -38.85
C VAL A 231 -21.28 -5.87 -40.14
N GLY A 232 -20.21 -6.68 -40.06
CA GLY A 232 -19.43 -7.16 -41.21
C GLY A 232 -19.78 -8.59 -41.59
#